data_AF-A0A166S161-F1
#
_entry.id   AF-A0A166S161-F1
#
_cell.length_a   1.000
_cell.length_b   1.000
_cell.length_c   1.000
_cell.angle_alpha   90.00
_cell.angle_beta   90.00
_cell.angle_gamma   90.00
#
_symmetry.space_group_name_H-M   'P 1'
#
loop_
_entity.id
_entity.type
_entity.pdbx_description
1 polymer ?
#
loop_
_entity_poly.entity_id
_entity_poly.type
_entity_poly.pdbx_seq_one_letter_code
_entity_poly.pdbx_strand_id
1 'polypeptide(L)'
;MSRRRVSKGQIIMKKEEKLPKIASIMPVGFTDDDFVEEFKKLYSKYWENIIKRYNEHVKLSKGKSFPMPEPRKYLLNVSRKYIQEVRNKHAQGWLPTEEEVTEIKKQIEKENKKKEKPKCYQENIPDDIDELVKAARSTDDTKRLEVVKELGKWKCQKSKDVLWRIMLRDTNYNIQTEAFRKLQSFGEDVKLPKKKKRK
;
A
#
# COMPACT_ATOMS: atom_id res chain seq x y z
N MET A 1 -18.28 26.57 -5.77
CA MET A 1 -17.96 25.24 -5.21
C MET A 1 -17.16 24.43 -6.23
N SER A 2 -16.08 23.77 -5.83
CA SER A 2 -15.28 22.93 -6.75
C SER A 2 -16.06 21.68 -7.17
N ARG A 3 -16.06 21.33 -8.47
CA ARG A 3 -16.70 20.08 -8.94
C ARG A 3 -15.99 18.88 -8.32
N ARG A 4 -16.77 17.97 -7.72
CA ARG A 4 -16.26 16.68 -7.27
C ARG A 4 -15.71 15.91 -8.47
N ARG A 5 -14.48 15.43 -8.36
CA ARG A 5 -13.82 14.60 -9.38
C ARG A 5 -13.44 13.28 -8.74
N VAL A 6 -13.42 12.25 -9.57
CA VAL A 6 -12.79 10.97 -9.28
C VAL A 6 -11.31 11.12 -8.94
N SER A 7 -10.76 10.14 -8.23
CA SER A 7 -9.33 10.09 -7.90
C SER A 7 -8.45 10.17 -9.16
N LYS A 8 -7.42 11.02 -9.11
CA LYS A 8 -6.46 11.19 -10.21
C LYS A 8 -5.34 10.13 -10.09
N GLY A 9 -4.76 9.76 -11.24
CA GLY A 9 -3.62 8.85 -11.31
C GLY A 9 -3.90 7.59 -12.11
N GLN A 10 -2.84 6.82 -12.34
CA GLN A 10 -2.90 5.54 -13.05
C GLN A 10 -3.40 4.44 -12.11
N ILE A 11 -4.43 3.70 -12.53
CA ILE A 11 -5.06 2.66 -11.70
C ILE A 11 -4.11 1.48 -11.46
N ILE A 12 -3.42 1.05 -12.53
CA ILE A 12 -2.41 -0.02 -12.50
C ILE A 12 -1.03 0.60 -12.71
N MET A 13 -0.31 0.84 -11.60
CA MET A 13 1.06 1.37 -11.67
C MET A 13 1.97 0.41 -12.42
N LYS A 14 2.81 0.91 -13.34
CA LYS A 14 3.74 0.11 -14.15
C LYS A 14 3.06 -1.08 -14.86
N LYS A 15 1.89 -0.84 -15.47
CA LYS A 15 1.10 -1.87 -16.17
C LYS A 15 1.90 -2.62 -17.24
N GLU A 16 2.83 -1.92 -17.91
CA GLU A 16 3.69 -2.46 -18.96
C GLU A 16 4.68 -3.51 -18.45
N GLU A 17 5.03 -3.48 -17.17
CA GLU A 17 5.88 -4.51 -16.55
C GLU A 17 5.02 -5.66 -15.97
N LYS A 18 3.85 -5.33 -15.39
CA LYS A 18 3.05 -6.30 -14.61
C LYS A 18 2.18 -7.21 -15.46
N LEU A 19 1.46 -6.64 -16.42
CA LEU A 19 0.53 -7.39 -17.24
C LEU A 19 1.21 -8.48 -18.08
N PRO A 20 2.37 -8.23 -18.74
CA PRO A 20 3.05 -9.31 -19.44
C PRO A 20 3.58 -10.39 -18.50
N LYS A 21 4.02 -10.07 -17.27
CA LYS A 21 4.44 -11.10 -16.29
C LYS A 21 3.33 -12.10 -15.98
N ILE A 22 2.10 -11.62 -15.83
CA ILE A 22 0.92 -12.50 -15.61
C ILE A 22 0.66 -13.31 -16.86
N ALA A 23 0.65 -12.67 -18.03
CA ALA A 23 0.38 -13.36 -19.29
C ALA A 23 1.40 -14.49 -19.53
N SER A 24 2.67 -14.28 -19.24
CA SER A 24 3.74 -15.28 -19.38
C SER A 24 3.62 -16.48 -18.43
N ILE A 25 2.87 -16.36 -17.33
CA ILE A 25 2.60 -17.45 -16.38
C ILE A 25 1.48 -18.37 -16.89
N MET A 26 0.63 -17.89 -17.80
CA MET A 26 -0.58 -18.59 -18.19
C MET A 26 -0.27 -19.84 -19.06
N PRO A 27 -1.01 -20.95 -18.89
CA PRO A 27 -0.85 -22.14 -19.70
C PRO A 27 -1.33 -21.92 -21.14
N VAL A 28 -0.93 -22.80 -22.06
CA VAL A 28 -1.42 -22.78 -23.45
C VAL A 28 -2.94 -22.98 -23.48
N GLY A 29 -3.63 -22.16 -24.29
CA GLY A 29 -5.08 -22.22 -24.42
C GLY A 29 -5.89 -21.49 -23.33
N PHE A 30 -5.23 -20.73 -22.44
CA PHE A 30 -5.94 -19.98 -21.39
C PHE A 30 -7.03 -19.03 -21.92
N THR A 31 -8.13 -18.97 -21.19
CA THR A 31 -9.27 -18.09 -21.48
C THR A 31 -9.05 -16.68 -20.92
N ASP A 32 -9.86 -15.73 -21.39
CA ASP A 32 -9.85 -14.36 -20.87
C ASP A 32 -10.23 -14.32 -19.37
N ASP A 33 -11.08 -15.25 -18.92
CA ASP A 33 -11.50 -15.34 -17.52
C ASP A 33 -10.38 -15.87 -16.62
N ASP A 34 -9.64 -16.90 -17.07
CA ASP A 34 -8.49 -17.43 -16.33
C ASP A 34 -7.46 -16.33 -16.05
N PHE A 35 -7.22 -15.45 -17.04
CA PHE A 35 -6.33 -14.31 -16.87
C PHE A 35 -6.84 -13.32 -15.81
N VAL A 36 -8.13 -13.03 -15.81
CA VAL A 36 -8.75 -12.10 -14.83
C VAL A 36 -8.67 -12.69 -13.42
N GLU A 37 -8.86 -14.01 -13.27
CA GLU A 37 -8.74 -14.70 -11.98
C GLU A 37 -7.30 -14.67 -11.46
N GLU A 38 -6.33 -15.00 -12.31
CA GLU A 38 -4.92 -14.98 -11.91
C GLU A 38 -4.46 -13.55 -11.56
N PHE A 39 -4.97 -12.55 -12.29
CA PHE A 39 -4.76 -11.14 -11.95
C PHE A 39 -5.30 -10.80 -10.55
N LYS A 40 -6.50 -11.27 -10.19
CA LYS A 40 -7.06 -11.03 -8.86
C LYS A 40 -6.22 -11.68 -7.76
N LYS A 41 -5.70 -12.89 -7.99
CA LYS A 41 -4.85 -13.62 -7.04
C LYS A 41 -3.51 -12.92 -6.84
N LEU A 42 -2.80 -12.61 -7.93
CA LEU A 42 -1.44 -12.07 -7.89
C LEU A 42 -1.40 -10.56 -7.58
N TYR A 43 -2.46 -9.82 -7.91
CA TYR A 43 -2.51 -8.36 -7.85
C TYR A 43 -3.84 -7.82 -7.30
N SER A 44 -4.31 -8.41 -6.19
CA SER A 44 -5.54 -8.03 -5.48
C SER A 44 -5.70 -6.52 -5.27
N LYS A 45 -4.65 -5.85 -4.80
CA LYS A 45 -4.64 -4.38 -4.58
C LYS A 45 -4.97 -3.57 -5.83
N TYR A 46 -4.49 -4.00 -7.01
CA TYR A 46 -4.79 -3.30 -8.25
C TYR A 46 -6.24 -3.55 -8.70
N TRP A 47 -6.76 -4.76 -8.45
CA TRP A 47 -8.17 -5.07 -8.69
C TRP A 47 -9.11 -4.21 -7.84
N GLU A 48 -8.83 -4.07 -6.54
CA GLU A 48 -9.57 -3.19 -5.64
C GLU A 48 -9.57 -1.73 -6.11
N ASN A 49 -8.43 -1.24 -6.61
CA ASN A 49 -8.33 0.11 -7.15
C ASN A 49 -9.21 0.30 -8.40
N ILE A 50 -9.30 -0.69 -9.29
CA ILE A 50 -10.20 -0.64 -10.47
C ILE A 50 -11.66 -0.54 -10.01
N ILE A 51 -12.07 -1.40 -9.07
CA ILE A 51 -13.43 -1.40 -8.52
C ILE A 51 -13.75 -0.06 -7.85
N LYS A 52 -12.85 0.41 -6.98
CA LYS A 52 -13.01 1.70 -6.29
C LYS A 52 -13.21 2.83 -7.29
N ARG A 53 -12.41 2.86 -8.36
CA ARG A 53 -12.46 3.91 -9.38
C ARG A 53 -13.73 3.87 -10.22
N TYR A 54 -14.21 2.67 -10.53
CA TYR A 54 -15.50 2.45 -11.19
C TYR A 54 -16.65 2.93 -10.29
N ASN A 55 -16.65 2.57 -9.02
CA ASN A 55 -17.67 2.98 -8.05
C ASN A 55 -17.70 4.51 -7.84
N GLU A 56 -16.54 5.17 -7.84
CA GLU A 56 -16.46 6.65 -7.83
C GLU A 56 -17.17 7.26 -9.06
N HIS A 57 -17.00 6.66 -10.24
CA HIS A 57 -17.70 7.10 -11.45
C HIS A 57 -19.21 6.90 -11.36
N VAL A 58 -19.67 5.73 -10.93
CA VAL A 58 -21.10 5.41 -10.74
C VAL A 58 -21.76 6.40 -9.78
N LYS A 59 -21.10 6.69 -8.65
CA LYS A 59 -21.60 7.66 -7.64
C LYS A 59 -21.70 9.08 -8.19
N LEU A 60 -20.74 9.50 -9.03
CA LEU A 60 -20.73 10.86 -9.61
C LEU A 60 -21.67 11.00 -10.81
N SER A 61 -21.87 9.94 -11.59
CA SER A 61 -22.70 9.98 -12.79
C SER A 61 -24.20 9.98 -12.48
N LYS A 62 -24.60 9.57 -11.27
CA LYS A 62 -26.00 9.48 -10.84
C LYS A 62 -26.88 8.72 -11.85
N GLY A 63 -26.37 7.60 -12.37
CA GLY A 63 -27.06 6.77 -13.38
C GLY A 63 -26.83 7.19 -14.83
N LYS A 64 -26.09 8.28 -15.10
CA LYS A 64 -25.68 8.63 -16.47
C LYS A 64 -24.50 7.76 -16.94
N SER A 65 -24.39 7.60 -18.26
CA SER A 65 -23.23 6.96 -18.88
C SER A 65 -21.93 7.72 -18.57
N PHE A 66 -20.84 6.97 -18.41
CA PHE A 66 -19.50 7.49 -18.15
C PHE A 66 -18.47 6.69 -18.96
N PRO A 67 -17.32 7.30 -19.30
CA PRO A 67 -16.37 6.72 -20.26
C PRO A 67 -15.62 5.47 -19.74
N MET A 68 -15.67 5.18 -18.44
CA MET A 68 -14.96 4.03 -17.87
C MET A 68 -15.81 2.76 -18.00
N PRO A 69 -15.32 1.70 -18.67
CA PRO A 69 -16.03 0.43 -18.77
C PRO A 69 -16.03 -0.31 -17.42
N GLU A 70 -16.83 -1.37 -17.34
CA GLU A 70 -16.86 -2.27 -16.18
C GLU A 70 -15.47 -2.82 -15.82
N PRO A 71 -15.16 -3.10 -14.54
CA PRO A 71 -13.83 -3.50 -14.09
C PRO A 71 -13.20 -4.66 -14.88
N ARG A 72 -13.98 -5.71 -15.19
CA ARG A 72 -13.52 -6.86 -15.98
C ARG A 72 -13.13 -6.42 -17.39
N LYS A 73 -14.03 -5.71 -18.07
CA LYS A 73 -13.83 -5.22 -19.44
C LYS A 73 -12.68 -4.20 -19.52
N TYR A 74 -12.54 -3.35 -18.52
CA TYR A 74 -11.40 -2.44 -18.38
C TYR A 74 -10.09 -3.23 -18.36
N LEU A 75 -9.98 -4.24 -17.51
CA LEU A 75 -8.76 -5.04 -17.38
C LEU A 75 -8.41 -5.73 -18.71
N LEU A 76 -9.38 -6.37 -19.35
CA LEU A 76 -9.19 -7.04 -20.65
C LEU A 76 -8.75 -6.07 -21.75
N ASN A 77 -9.37 -4.88 -21.82
CA ASN A 77 -8.98 -3.87 -22.81
C ASN A 77 -7.52 -3.41 -22.61
N VAL A 78 -7.09 -3.29 -21.36
CA VAL A 78 -5.72 -2.86 -21.03
C VAL A 78 -4.71 -3.99 -21.26
N SER A 79 -5.09 -5.25 -21.02
CA SER A 79 -4.21 -6.41 -21.16
C SER A 79 -4.21 -7.06 -22.54
N ARG A 80 -5.14 -6.68 -23.43
CA ARG A 80 -5.36 -7.30 -24.76
C ARG A 80 -4.08 -7.54 -25.55
N LYS A 81 -3.21 -6.52 -25.62
CA LYS A 81 -1.93 -6.61 -26.35
C LYS A 81 -1.05 -7.74 -25.80
N TYR A 82 -0.84 -7.77 -24.48
CA TYR A 82 0.04 -8.75 -23.83
C TYR A 82 -0.53 -10.16 -23.90
N ILE A 83 -1.86 -10.31 -23.75
CA ILE A 83 -2.55 -11.60 -23.92
C ILE A 83 -2.32 -12.13 -25.34
N GLN A 84 -2.50 -11.27 -26.35
CA GLN A 84 -2.33 -11.68 -27.74
C GLN A 84 -0.88 -12.04 -28.06
N GLU A 85 0.09 -11.28 -27.55
CA GLU A 85 1.51 -11.58 -27.71
C GLU A 85 1.86 -12.97 -27.18
N VAL A 86 1.36 -13.33 -25.99
CA VAL A 86 1.60 -14.67 -25.42
C VAL A 86 0.87 -15.75 -26.19
N ARG A 87 -0.38 -15.53 -26.61
CA ARG A 87 -1.12 -16.47 -27.46
C ARG A 87 -0.38 -16.74 -28.78
N ASN A 88 0.20 -15.71 -29.39
CA ASN A 88 1.00 -15.86 -30.61
C ASN A 88 2.28 -16.66 -30.33
N LYS A 89 2.95 -16.43 -29.20
CA LYS A 89 4.11 -17.24 -28.77
C LYS A 89 3.74 -18.70 -28.54
N HIS A 90 2.61 -18.97 -27.89
CA HIS A 90 2.08 -20.32 -27.71
C HIS A 90 1.78 -20.99 -29.05
N ALA A 91 1.22 -20.26 -30.02
CA ALA A 91 0.99 -20.75 -31.37
C ALA A 91 2.31 -21.05 -32.11
N GLN A 92 3.39 -20.34 -31.79
CA GLN A 92 4.75 -20.60 -32.28
C GLN A 92 5.45 -21.76 -31.54
N GLY A 93 4.77 -22.41 -30.58
CA GLY A 93 5.32 -23.53 -29.81
C GLY A 93 6.15 -23.12 -28.59
N TRP A 94 6.15 -21.84 -28.20
CA TRP A 94 6.76 -21.43 -26.94
C TRP A 94 5.92 -21.93 -25.77
N LEU A 95 6.54 -22.70 -24.89
CA LEU A 95 5.95 -23.22 -23.66
C LEU A 95 6.78 -22.70 -22.49
N PRO A 96 6.18 -21.93 -21.55
CA PRO A 96 6.89 -21.56 -20.34
C PRO A 96 7.19 -22.82 -19.52
N THR A 97 8.45 -22.96 -19.09
CA THR A 97 8.84 -24.05 -18.20
C THR A 97 8.25 -23.84 -16.81
N GLU A 98 7.95 -24.92 -16.09
CA GLU A 98 7.39 -24.83 -14.73
C GLU A 98 8.32 -24.04 -13.80
N GLU A 99 9.63 -24.19 -13.96
CA GLU A 99 10.65 -23.46 -13.20
C GLU A 99 10.55 -21.95 -13.43
N GLU A 100 10.52 -21.49 -14.68
CA GLU A 100 10.35 -20.07 -15.03
C GLU A 100 9.05 -19.49 -14.44
N VAL A 101 7.95 -20.23 -14.51
CA VAL A 101 6.68 -19.81 -13.92
C VAL A 101 6.83 -19.61 -12.42
N THR A 102 7.49 -20.54 -11.71
CA THR A 102 7.72 -20.41 -10.27
C THR A 102 8.62 -19.23 -9.94
N GLU A 103 9.63 -18.94 -10.76
CA GLU A 103 10.50 -17.79 -10.59
C GLU A 103 9.76 -16.47 -10.77
N ILE A 104 8.96 -16.35 -11.82
CA ILE A 104 8.14 -15.15 -12.06
C ILE A 104 7.17 -14.96 -10.89
N LYS A 105 6.49 -16.01 -10.41
CA LYS A 105 5.63 -15.95 -9.22
C LYS A 105 6.40 -15.47 -7.98
N LYS A 106 7.59 -16.02 -7.71
CA LYS A 106 8.47 -15.59 -6.62
C LYS A 106 8.87 -14.11 -6.76
N GLN A 107 9.15 -13.64 -7.98
CA GLN A 107 9.47 -12.22 -8.22
C GLN A 107 8.26 -11.31 -7.93
N ILE A 108 7.07 -11.69 -8.39
CA ILE A 108 5.81 -10.96 -8.12
C ILE A 108 5.55 -10.89 -6.61
N GLU A 109 5.70 -12.00 -5.91
CA GLU A 109 5.50 -12.05 -4.45
C GLU A 109 6.49 -11.13 -3.72
N LYS A 110 7.78 -11.15 -4.11
CA LYS A 110 8.79 -10.22 -3.56
C LYS A 110 8.43 -8.76 -3.84
N GLU A 111 7.95 -8.43 -5.04
CA GLU A 111 7.51 -7.07 -5.39
C GLU A 111 6.29 -6.61 -4.58
N ASN A 112 5.36 -7.52 -4.30
CA ASN A 112 4.19 -7.25 -3.48
C ASN A 112 4.60 -7.06 -2.01
N LYS A 113 5.43 -7.95 -1.45
CA LYS A 113 5.99 -7.83 -0.09
C LYS A 113 6.81 -6.54 0.10
N LYS A 114 7.60 -6.11 -0.88
CA LYS A 114 8.35 -4.83 -0.80
C LYS A 114 7.43 -3.60 -0.68
N LYS A 115 6.18 -3.67 -1.16
CA LYS A 115 5.21 -2.56 -1.09
C LYS A 115 4.32 -2.60 0.14
N GLU A 116 4.09 -3.78 0.68
CA GLU A 116 3.56 -3.95 2.02
C GLU A 116 4.68 -3.66 3.00
N LYS A 117 4.87 -2.37 3.34
CA LYS A 117 5.77 -2.00 4.43
C LYS A 117 5.45 -2.92 5.62
N PRO A 118 6.43 -3.70 6.14
CA PRO A 118 6.16 -4.56 7.28
C PRO A 118 5.52 -3.69 8.36
N LYS A 119 4.43 -4.17 8.97
CA LYS A 119 3.85 -3.50 10.14
C LYS A 119 5.01 -3.30 11.12
N CYS A 120 5.45 -2.06 11.27
CA CYS A 120 6.63 -1.73 12.09
C CYS A 120 6.32 -1.76 13.59
N TYR A 121 5.16 -2.31 13.94
CA TYR A 121 4.64 -2.41 15.27
C TYR A 121 3.92 -3.75 15.49
N GLN A 122 3.95 -4.19 16.73
CA GLN A 122 3.14 -5.28 17.24
C GLN A 122 1.87 -4.68 17.89
N GLU A 123 0.74 -5.39 17.83
CA GLU A 123 -0.55 -4.92 18.38
C GLU A 123 -0.73 -5.27 19.87
N ASN A 124 0.21 -6.03 20.44
CA ASN A 124 0.18 -6.41 21.86
C ASN A 124 0.60 -5.25 22.77
N ILE A 125 0.18 -5.35 24.04
CA ILE A 125 0.58 -4.43 25.10
C ILE A 125 1.90 -4.94 25.69
N PRO A 126 2.97 -4.11 25.73
CA PRO A 126 4.20 -4.44 26.44
C PRO A 126 3.97 -4.48 27.94
N ASP A 127 4.58 -5.43 28.64
CA ASP A 127 4.55 -5.49 30.10
C ASP A 127 5.22 -4.25 30.73
N ASP A 128 6.28 -3.73 30.10
CA ASP A 128 7.06 -2.59 30.60
C ASP A 128 6.49 -1.20 30.22
N ILE A 129 5.27 -1.13 29.70
CA ILE A 129 4.76 0.12 29.12
C ILE A 129 4.65 1.26 30.13
N ASP A 130 4.36 0.96 31.39
CA ASP A 130 4.22 1.96 32.44
C ASP A 130 5.58 2.57 32.83
N GLU A 131 6.67 1.79 32.72
CA GLU A 131 8.03 2.30 32.88
C GLU A 131 8.41 3.25 31.75
N LEU A 132 8.06 2.89 30.51
CA LEU A 132 8.26 3.76 29.35
C LEU A 132 7.48 5.07 29.47
N VAL A 133 6.24 5.02 29.98
CA VAL A 133 5.42 6.22 30.23
C VAL A 133 6.09 7.14 31.26
N LYS A 134 6.75 6.57 32.28
CA LYS A 134 7.50 7.33 33.28
C LYS A 134 8.77 7.92 32.69
N ALA A 135 9.54 7.13 31.94
CA ALA A 135 10.77 7.54 31.28
C ALA A 135 10.55 8.62 30.22
N ALA A 136 9.38 8.65 29.56
CA ALA A 136 8.97 9.71 28.64
C ALA A 136 8.94 11.11 29.26
N ARG A 137 8.83 11.22 30.59
CA ARG A 137 8.84 12.50 31.32
C ARG A 137 10.24 12.92 31.79
N SER A 138 11.27 12.17 31.42
CA SER A 138 12.66 12.47 31.78
C SER A 138 13.10 13.83 31.22
N THR A 139 13.96 14.51 31.96
CA THR A 139 14.63 15.74 31.52
C THR A 139 15.60 15.48 30.36
N ASP A 140 16.14 14.26 30.27
CA ASP A 140 17.14 13.88 29.27
C ASP A 140 16.52 13.63 27.89
N ASP A 141 16.91 14.44 26.90
CA ASP A 141 16.46 14.33 25.51
C ASP A 141 16.77 12.97 24.87
N THR A 142 17.92 12.37 25.21
CA THR A 142 18.35 11.06 24.68
C THR A 142 17.43 9.95 25.14
N LYS A 143 17.11 9.90 26.44
CA LYS A 143 16.18 8.93 27.02
C LYS A 143 14.78 9.08 26.43
N ARG A 144 14.28 10.31 26.28
CA ARG A 144 12.97 10.55 25.65
C ARG A 144 12.95 10.04 24.20
N LEU A 145 14.04 10.22 23.45
CA LEU A 145 14.15 9.70 22.08
C LEU A 145 14.15 8.16 22.03
N GLU A 146 14.86 7.50 22.94
CA GLU A 146 14.87 6.03 23.08
C GLU A 146 13.46 5.51 23.38
N VAL A 147 12.78 6.12 24.35
CA VAL A 147 11.40 5.80 24.70
C VAL A 147 10.46 5.94 23.51
N VAL A 148 10.60 6.99 22.69
CA VAL A 148 9.80 7.15 21.44
C VAL A 148 10.06 6.01 20.45
N LYS A 149 11.31 5.56 20.32
CA LYS A 149 11.65 4.44 19.43
C LYS A 149 11.06 3.12 19.93
N GLU A 150 11.08 2.90 21.24
CA GLU A 150 10.54 1.71 21.89
C GLU A 150 9.01 1.66 21.86
N LEU A 151 8.33 2.75 22.27
CA LEU A 151 6.88 2.88 22.15
C LEU A 151 6.42 2.79 20.70
N GLY A 152 7.25 3.24 19.75
CA GLY A 152 7.01 3.10 18.32
C GLY A 152 6.95 1.65 17.81
N LYS A 153 7.40 0.66 18.58
CA LYS A 153 7.31 -0.78 18.24
C LYS A 153 5.96 -1.38 18.61
N TRP A 154 5.14 -0.70 19.40
CA TRP A 154 3.93 -1.27 19.98
C TRP A 154 2.74 -0.35 19.73
N LYS A 155 1.73 -0.82 18.99
CA LYS A 155 0.51 -0.04 18.74
C LYS A 155 -0.54 -0.41 19.77
N CYS A 156 -0.48 0.24 20.91
CA CYS A 156 -1.51 0.20 21.94
C CYS A 156 -2.01 1.63 22.22
N GLN A 157 -3.13 1.76 22.94
CA GLN A 157 -3.70 3.09 23.20
C GLN A 157 -2.74 3.96 24.03
N LYS A 158 -2.13 3.38 25.07
CA LYS A 158 -1.13 4.06 25.92
C LYS A 158 0.06 4.59 25.11
N SER A 159 0.62 3.79 24.19
CA SER A 159 1.76 4.24 23.37
C SER A 159 1.37 5.39 22.45
N LYS A 160 0.20 5.32 21.81
CA LYS A 160 -0.34 6.41 20.99
C LYS A 160 -0.49 7.70 21.80
N ASP A 161 -1.10 7.63 22.98
CA ASP A 161 -1.37 8.80 23.82
C ASP A 161 -0.07 9.47 24.28
N VAL A 162 0.94 8.69 24.65
CA VAL A 162 2.26 9.20 25.03
C VAL A 162 2.97 9.84 23.83
N LEU A 163 2.98 9.18 22.67
CA LEU A 163 3.58 9.73 21.45
C LEU A 163 2.89 11.03 21.01
N TRP A 164 1.56 11.11 21.11
CA TRP A 164 0.80 12.33 20.84
C TRP A 164 1.21 13.47 21.79
N ARG A 165 1.34 13.18 23.08
CA ARG A 165 1.78 14.15 24.08
C ARG A 165 3.19 14.67 23.77
N ILE A 166 4.13 13.78 23.46
CA ILE A 166 5.51 14.11 23.09
C ILE A 166 5.53 14.98 21.83
N MET A 167 4.83 14.56 20.77
CA MET A 167 4.75 15.31 19.51
C MET A 167 4.27 16.76 19.71
N LEU A 168 3.29 16.97 20.60
CA LEU A 168 2.71 18.31 20.83
C LEU A 168 3.50 19.17 21.81
N ARG A 169 4.09 18.57 22.85
CA ARG A 169 4.60 19.32 24.01
C ARG A 169 6.12 19.28 24.18
N ASP A 170 6.84 18.36 23.53
CA ASP A 170 8.29 18.23 23.74
C ASP A 170 9.02 19.52 23.36
N THR A 171 10.13 19.80 24.03
CA THR A 171 10.98 20.96 23.77
C THR A 171 11.82 20.77 22.52
N ASN A 172 12.22 19.53 22.23
CA ASN A 172 13.12 19.18 21.13
C ASN A 172 12.35 18.75 19.89
N TYR A 173 12.50 19.52 18.81
CA TYR A 173 11.81 19.29 17.54
C TYR A 173 12.17 17.94 16.88
N ASN A 174 13.36 17.40 17.12
CA ASN A 174 13.74 16.10 16.58
C ASN A 174 12.91 14.98 17.21
N ILE A 175 12.69 15.05 18.53
CA ILE A 175 11.85 14.09 19.27
C ILE A 175 10.39 14.22 18.81
N GLN A 176 9.89 15.44 18.61
CA GLN A 176 8.56 15.68 18.04
C GLN A 176 8.40 15.03 16.66
N THR A 177 9.42 15.20 15.80
CA THR A 177 9.42 14.66 14.42
C THR A 177 9.43 13.14 14.42
N GLU A 178 10.22 12.51 15.31
CA GLU A 178 10.26 11.05 15.44
C GLU A 178 8.94 10.50 15.97
N ALA A 179 8.34 11.12 16.99
CA ALA A 179 7.02 10.74 17.49
C ALA A 179 5.94 10.84 16.40
N PHE A 180 5.96 11.92 15.62
CA PHE A 180 5.08 12.10 14.46
C PHE A 180 5.22 10.97 13.43
N ARG A 181 6.46 10.59 13.07
CA ARG A 181 6.71 9.49 12.11
C ARG A 181 6.17 8.16 12.63
N LYS A 182 6.30 7.87 13.92
CA LYS A 182 5.75 6.66 14.55
C LYS A 182 4.22 6.67 14.51
N LEU A 183 3.58 7.78 14.86
CA LEU A 183 2.12 7.90 14.78
C LEU A 183 1.59 7.76 13.35
N GLN A 184 2.27 8.35 12.35
CA GLN A 184 1.94 8.13 10.94
C GLN A 184 2.06 6.66 10.54
N SER A 185 3.09 5.96 11.03
CA SER A 185 3.27 4.53 10.76
C SER A 185 2.16 3.68 11.36
N PHE A 186 1.52 4.14 12.44
CA PHE A 186 0.36 3.49 13.05
C PHE A 186 -0.94 3.71 12.26
N GLY A 187 -0.92 4.63 11.30
CA GLY A 187 -2.07 5.03 10.48
C GLY A 187 -2.90 6.18 11.08
N GLU A 188 -2.37 6.90 12.07
CA GLU A 188 -3.06 8.04 12.70
C GLU A 188 -3.00 9.29 11.81
N ASP A 189 -4.10 10.06 11.76
CA ASP A 189 -4.15 11.35 11.06
C ASP A 189 -3.56 12.45 11.96
N VAL A 190 -2.24 12.63 11.87
CA VAL A 190 -1.47 13.54 12.70
C VAL A 190 -0.87 14.69 11.89
N LYS A 191 -0.70 15.86 12.53
CA LYS A 191 -0.08 17.05 11.95
C LYS A 191 1.08 17.52 12.83
N LEU A 192 2.26 17.64 12.24
CA LEU A 192 3.45 18.10 12.97
C LEU A 192 3.34 19.60 13.31
N PRO A 193 3.59 20.01 14.57
CA PRO A 193 3.65 21.43 14.93
C PRO A 193 4.74 22.20 14.17
N LYS A 194 4.57 23.50 14.01
CA LYS A 194 5.59 24.35 13.40
C LYS A 194 6.83 24.43 14.30
N LYS A 195 8.02 24.25 13.72
CA LYS A 195 9.29 24.45 14.44
C LYS A 195 9.37 25.87 15.00
N LYS A 196 9.58 25.99 16.32
CA LYS A 196 9.81 27.29 16.96
C LYS A 196 11.10 27.89 16.40
N LYS A 197 11.03 29.13 15.91
CA LYS A 197 12.23 29.89 15.51
C LYS A 197 13.03 30.18 16.77
N ARG A 198 14.35 29.91 16.74
CA ARG A 198 15.25 30.41 17.77
C ARG A 198 15.24 31.93 17.67
N LYS A 199 14.96 32.61 18.80
CA LYS A 199 15.19 34.05 18.92
C LYS A 199 16.67 34.29 19.12
#